data_AF-A0A9P6CBX0-F1
#
_entry.id   AF-A0A9P6CBX0-F1
#
_cell.length_a   1.000
_cell.length_b   1.000
_cell.length_c   1.000
_cell.angle_alpha   90.00
_cell.angle_beta   90.00
_cell.angle_gamma   90.00
#
_symmetry.space_group_name_H-M   'P 1'
#
loop_
_entity.id
_entity.type
_entity.pdbx_description
1 polymer ?
#
loop_
_entity_poly.entity_id
_entity_poly.type
_entity_poly.pdbx_seq_one_letter_code
_entity_poly.pdbx_strand_id
1 'polypeptide(L)'
;MAQRCGSAISLSDSGSDCPNTSTRPPTPLSPLADERWYTVTVGRNPGVFHSSAEVTDNVCGIPGGNPARYHTEAEARAAFDAALAARLVRQVTITTTLP
;
A
#
# COMPACT_ATOMS: atom_id res chain seq x y z
N MET A 1 -37.28 10.53 45.55
CA MET A 1 -36.88 9.28 44.86
C MET A 1 -37.34 9.35 43.40
N ALA A 2 -36.57 8.74 42.48
CA ALA A 2 -36.69 8.66 41.00
C ALA A 2 -36.21 9.93 40.24
N GLN A 3 -34.96 9.97 39.72
CA GLN A 3 -34.43 9.38 38.47
C GLN A 3 -34.90 10.07 37.18
N ARG A 4 -33.96 10.70 36.46
CA ARG A 4 -33.75 10.47 35.02
C ARG A 4 -32.38 11.00 34.59
N CYS A 5 -31.46 10.05 34.43
CA CYS A 5 -30.22 10.20 33.66
C CYS A 5 -30.53 10.26 32.16
N GLY A 6 -29.63 10.85 31.37
CA GLY A 6 -29.48 10.52 29.95
C GLY A 6 -29.54 11.72 29.01
N SER A 7 -28.39 12.32 28.76
CA SER A 7 -28.15 13.22 27.62
C SER A 7 -28.58 12.53 26.32
N ALA A 8 -29.53 13.14 25.61
CA ALA A 8 -29.82 12.77 24.23
C ALA A 8 -28.73 13.33 23.32
N ILE A 9 -27.65 12.57 23.15
CA ILE A 9 -26.85 12.64 21.92
C ILE A 9 -27.71 12.08 20.79
N SER A 10 -28.33 12.96 20.02
CA SER A 10 -28.96 12.59 18.76
C SER A 10 -27.85 12.16 17.79
N LEU A 11 -27.64 10.85 17.69
CA LEU A 11 -26.95 10.23 16.55
C LEU A 11 -27.81 10.47 15.31
N SER A 12 -27.43 11.46 14.51
CA SER A 12 -27.90 11.58 13.13
C SER A 12 -26.97 10.75 12.24
N ASP A 13 -27.31 9.47 12.14
CA ASP A 13 -27.06 8.65 10.97
C ASP A 13 -27.77 9.29 9.76
N SER A 14 -27.04 9.56 8.67
CA SER A 14 -27.53 9.58 7.28
C SER A 14 -26.47 10.15 6.34
N GLY A 15 -25.82 9.30 5.55
CA GLY A 15 -24.97 9.74 4.44
C GLY A 15 -23.91 8.79 3.92
N SER A 16 -23.91 7.51 4.29
CA SER A 16 -23.12 6.48 3.60
C SER A 16 -23.85 6.04 2.33
N ASP A 17 -23.84 6.89 1.29
CA ASP A 17 -24.14 6.45 -0.07
C ASP A 17 -22.92 6.68 -0.95
N CYS A 18 -22.08 5.66 -1.01
CA CYS A 18 -21.29 5.43 -2.20
C CYS A 18 -21.22 3.93 -2.52
N PRO A 19 -22.29 3.32 -3.05
CA PRO A 19 -22.17 2.08 -3.78
C PRO A 19 -21.99 2.42 -5.27
N ASN A 20 -20.86 3.02 -5.64
CA ASN A 20 -20.44 2.93 -7.05
C ASN A 20 -19.41 1.79 -7.20
N THR A 21 -19.97 0.61 -7.42
CA THR A 21 -19.57 -0.35 -8.44
C THR A 21 -18.16 -0.13 -9.02
N SER A 22 -17.16 -0.79 -8.41
CA SER A 22 -16.01 -1.24 -9.17
C SER A 22 -15.82 -2.73 -8.91
N THR A 23 -16.63 -3.49 -9.64
CA THR A 23 -16.46 -4.90 -9.95
C THR A 23 -14.99 -5.24 -10.20
N ARG A 24 -14.35 -5.85 -9.22
CA ARG A 24 -13.49 -7.02 -9.44
C ARG A 24 -13.63 -7.93 -8.23
N PRO A 25 -14.30 -9.09 -8.34
CA PRO A 25 -13.95 -10.16 -7.43
C PRO A 25 -12.45 -10.41 -7.62
N PRO A 26 -11.61 -10.34 -6.56
CA PRO A 26 -10.28 -10.91 -6.66
C PRO A 26 -10.51 -12.41 -6.82
N THR A 27 -10.37 -12.88 -8.05
CA THR A 27 -10.41 -14.28 -8.42
C THR A 27 -9.42 -15.03 -7.50
N PRO A 28 -9.85 -15.86 -6.52
CA PRO A 28 -8.92 -16.64 -5.73
C PRO A 28 -8.65 -17.94 -6.50
N LEU A 29 -8.02 -17.81 -7.66
CA LEU A 29 -7.56 -18.96 -8.43
C LEU A 29 -6.06 -19.11 -8.20
N SER A 30 -5.72 -19.72 -7.07
CA SER A 30 -4.59 -20.65 -6.84
C SER A 30 -4.08 -20.52 -5.40
N PRO A 31 -4.50 -21.39 -4.45
CA PRO A 31 -3.65 -21.65 -3.30
C PRO A 31 -2.38 -22.36 -3.80
N LEU A 32 -1.22 -22.06 -3.20
CA LEU A 32 0.13 -22.62 -3.50
C LEU A 32 1.07 -21.81 -4.43
N ALA A 33 0.97 -20.49 -4.46
CA ALA A 33 2.16 -19.67 -4.71
C ALA A 33 2.64 -19.13 -3.37
N ASP A 34 3.91 -19.36 -3.02
CA ASP A 34 4.57 -18.71 -1.88
C ASP A 34 4.43 -17.19 -2.08
N GLU A 35 3.40 -16.59 -1.48
CA GLU A 35 3.03 -15.17 -1.65
C GLU A 35 4.15 -14.31 -1.07
N ARG A 36 5.08 -13.92 -1.94
CA ARG A 36 6.22 -13.08 -1.61
C ARG A 36 5.85 -11.66 -1.96
N TRP A 37 5.63 -10.85 -0.94
CA TRP A 37 5.37 -9.42 -1.09
C TRP A 37 6.70 -8.67 -1.00
N TYR A 38 6.87 -7.66 -1.83
CA TYR A 38 8.08 -6.86 -1.90
C TYR A 38 7.71 -5.39 -1.76
N THR A 39 8.49 -4.66 -0.97
CA THR A 39 8.36 -3.22 -0.80
C THR A 39 9.58 -2.55 -1.40
N VAL A 40 9.34 -1.66 -2.35
CA VAL A 40 10.36 -0.80 -2.95
C VAL A 40 10.19 0.60 -2.38
N THR A 41 11.09 0.99 -1.48
CA THR A 41 11.12 2.34 -0.93
C THR A 41 11.92 3.29 -1.82
N VAL A 42 13.02 2.81 -2.39
CA VAL A 42 13.89 3.60 -3.29
C VAL A 42 13.95 2.91 -4.64
N GLY A 43 13.51 3.58 -5.70
CA GLY A 43 13.45 3.00 -7.05
C GLY A 43 12.85 3.97 -8.07
N ARG A 44 12.66 3.52 -9.31
CA ARG A 44 11.98 4.31 -10.37
C ARG A 44 10.50 4.55 -10.06
N ASN A 45 9.86 3.57 -9.44
CA ASN A 45 8.44 3.51 -9.12
C ASN A 45 8.24 2.90 -7.72
N PRO A 46 8.45 3.65 -6.63
CA PRO A 46 8.32 3.12 -5.28
C PRO A 46 6.90 2.63 -4.99
N GLY A 47 6.77 1.49 -4.30
CA GLY A 47 5.49 0.85 -4.04
C GLY A 47 5.63 -0.58 -3.51
N VAL A 48 4.50 -1.28 -3.41
CA VAL A 48 4.43 -2.69 -2.98
C VAL A 48 4.10 -3.55 -4.20
N PHE A 49 4.88 -4.62 -4.41
CA PHE A 49 4.80 -5.50 -5.58
C PHE A 49 4.77 -6.97 -5.14
N HIS A 50 4.13 -7.84 -5.92
CA HIS A 50 4.14 -9.29 -5.70
C HIS A 50 5.16 -10.02 -6.59
N SER A 51 5.90 -9.30 -7.43
CA SER A 51 6.83 -9.86 -8.41
C SER A 51 8.26 -9.40 -8.15
N SER A 52 9.18 -10.34 -7.94
CA SER A 52 10.61 -10.05 -7.78
C SER A 52 11.23 -9.48 -9.05
N ALA A 53 10.69 -9.81 -10.23
CA ALA A 53 11.18 -9.29 -11.51
C ALA A 53 10.90 -7.80 -11.64
N GLU A 54 9.69 -7.36 -11.30
CA GLU A 54 9.30 -5.94 -11.33
C GLU A 54 10.12 -5.13 -10.34
N VAL A 55 10.30 -5.67 -9.12
CA VAL A 55 11.15 -5.07 -8.08
C VAL A 55 12.57 -4.90 -8.59
N THR A 56 13.14 -5.96 -9.16
CA THR A 56 14.52 -5.93 -9.66
C THR A 56 14.66 -4.89 -10.75
N ASP A 57 13.76 -4.82 -11.75
CA ASP A 57 13.82 -3.77 -12.79
C ASP A 57 13.76 -2.35 -12.20
N ASN A 58 12.99 -2.21 -11.12
CA ASN A 58 12.72 -0.94 -10.48
C ASN A 58 13.88 -0.42 -9.61
N VAL A 59 14.64 -1.32 -8.97
CA VAL A 59 15.88 -0.99 -8.25
C VAL A 59 17.15 -1.14 -9.10
N CYS A 60 17.09 -1.86 -10.22
CA CYS A 60 18.25 -2.10 -11.08
C CYS A 60 18.75 -0.78 -11.69
N GLY A 61 20.03 -0.49 -11.46
CA GLY A 61 20.66 0.76 -11.88
C GLY A 61 20.31 1.97 -11.00
N ILE A 62 19.58 1.78 -9.89
CA ILE A 62 19.30 2.84 -8.92
C ILE A 62 20.24 2.71 -7.72
N PRO A 63 21.16 3.66 -7.49
CA PRO A 63 22.05 3.62 -6.33
C PRO A 63 21.23 3.77 -5.04
N GLY A 64 21.33 2.78 -4.15
CA GLY A 64 20.58 2.73 -2.89
C GLY A 64 19.21 2.07 -2.97
N GLY A 65 18.87 1.44 -4.11
CA GLY A 65 17.69 0.58 -4.21
C GLY A 65 17.81 -0.65 -3.31
N ASN A 66 17.10 -0.64 -2.18
CA ASN A 66 17.02 -1.80 -1.27
C ASN A 66 15.57 -2.29 -1.18
N PRO A 67 15.20 -3.34 -1.92
CA PRO A 67 13.88 -3.93 -1.80
C PRO A 67 13.78 -4.81 -0.55
N ALA A 68 12.74 -4.59 0.26
CA ALA A 68 12.43 -5.44 1.41
C ALA A 68 11.39 -6.49 1.04
N ARG A 69 11.59 -7.74 1.47
CA ARG A 69 10.67 -8.87 1.26
C ARG A 69 9.85 -9.12 2.52
N TYR A 70 8.57 -9.41 2.32
CA TYR A 70 7.59 -9.74 3.35
C TYR A 70 6.75 -10.95 2.94
N HIS A 71 6.12 -11.58 3.91
CA HIS A 71 5.26 -12.76 3.70
C HIS A 71 3.78 -12.40 3.54
N THR A 72 3.38 -11.16 3.86
CA THR A 72 1.99 -10.70 3.76
C THR A 72 1.90 -9.30 3.16
N GLU A 73 0.79 -9.01 2.46
CA GLU A 73 0.52 -7.69 1.89
C GLU A 73 0.43 -6.62 2.98
N ALA A 74 -0.26 -6.93 4.08
CA ALA A 74 -0.45 -6.00 5.19
C ALA A 74 0.89 -5.55 5.79
N GLU A 75 1.83 -6.47 5.98
CA GLU A 75 3.16 -6.17 6.51
C GLU A 75 3.99 -5.34 5.51
N ALA A 76 3.96 -5.69 4.22
CA ALA A 76 4.61 -4.92 3.17
C ALA A 76 4.05 -3.49 3.07
N ARG A 77 2.72 -3.35 3.14
CA ARG A 77 2.05 -2.05 3.09
C ARG A 77 2.35 -1.20 4.31
N ALA A 78 2.34 -1.79 5.50
CA ALA A 78 2.71 -1.11 6.73
C ALA A 78 4.18 -0.65 6.70
N ALA A 79 5.09 -1.49 6.17
CA ALA A 79 6.49 -1.11 6.00
C ALA A 79 6.67 0.04 4.99
N PHE A 80 5.91 0.03 3.88
CA PHE A 80 5.91 1.12 2.92
C PHE A 80 5.39 2.42 3.54
N ASP A 81 4.30 2.36 4.29
CA ASP A 81 3.72 3.52 4.99
C ASP A 81 4.67 4.10 6.04
N ALA A 82 5.31 3.24 6.83
CA ALA A 82 6.36 3.64 7.76
C ALA A 82 7.54 4.30 7.04
N ALA A 83 7.94 3.77 5.88
CA ALA A 83 8.99 4.37 5.07
C ALA A 83 8.57 5.73 4.46
N LEU A 84 7.29 5.90 4.10
CA LEU A 84 6.73 7.18 3.66
C LEU A 84 6.75 8.20 4.80
N ALA A 85 6.28 7.81 5.99
CA ALA A 85 6.28 8.66 7.18
C ALA A 85 7.71 9.07 7.58
N ALA A 86 8.67 8.13 7.47
CA ALA A 86 10.08 8.38 7.71
C ALA A 86 10.81 9.13 6.57
N ARG A 87 10.11 9.45 5.47
CA ARG A 87 10.67 10.05 4.24
C ARG A 87 11.87 9.28 3.67
N LEU A 88 11.86 7.97 3.84
CA LEU A 88 12.85 7.06 3.25
C LEU A 88 12.48 6.71 1.81
N VAL A 89 11.22 6.92 1.41
CA VAL A 89 10.77 6.66 0.03
C VAL A 89 11.33 7.71 -0.92
N ARG A 90 12.12 7.27 -1.90
CA ARG A 90 12.75 8.13 -2.91
C ARG A 90 12.47 7.60 -4.30
N GLN A 91 11.70 8.37 -5.07
CA GLN A 91 11.49 8.11 -6.47
C GLN A 91 12.64 8.70 -7.28
N VAL A 92 13.31 7.86 -8.08
CA VAL A 92 14.39 8.31 -8.98
C VAL A 92 13.83 8.47 -10.38
N THR A 93 13.72 9.71 -10.83
CA THR A 93 13.33 10.04 -12.21
C THR A 93 14.59 10.13 -13.05
N ILE A 94 14.76 9.23 -14.02
CA ILE A 94 15.87 9.33 -14.98
C ILE A 94 15.48 10.40 -16.00
N THR A 95 16.07 11.57 -15.88
CA THR A 95 15.88 12.65 -16.85
C THR A 95 16.75 12.33 -18.05
N THR A 96 16.18 11.70 -19.08
CA THR A 96 16.84 11.57 -20.38
C THR A 96 16.90 12.96 -20.99
N THR A 97 17.97 13.71 -20.72
CA THR A 97 18.24 14.99 -21.38
C THR A 97 18.42 14.73 -22.87
N LEU A 98 17.42 15.10 -23.66
CA LEU A 98 17.49 15.09 -25.13
C LEU A 98 18.38 16.26 -25.59
N PRO A 99 19.28 16.04 -26.58
CA PRO A 99 20.24 17.03 -27.08
C PRO A 99 19.60 18.14 -27.92
#